data_AF-A0A2M7WSW2-F1
#
_entry.id   AF-A0A2M7WSW2-F1
#
_cell.length_a   1.000
_cell.length_b   1.000
_cell.length_c   1.000
_cell.angle_alpha   90.00
_cell.angle_beta   90.00
_cell.angle_gamma   90.00
#
_symmetry.space_group_name_H-M   'P 1'
#
loop_
_entity.id
_entity.type
_entity.pdbx_description
1 polymer ?
#
loop_
_entity_poly.entity_id
_entity_poly.type
_entity_poly.pdbx_seq_one_letter_code
_entity_poly.pdbx_strand_id
1 'polypeptide(L)' 'MSESELHIRRMLYRLNRQGMLELDTWLAPLLQADFTDSEVVDAVEMLLQCEAPELQAMMQGEKALPEILERWLSCR' A
#
# COMPACT_ATOMS: atom_id res chain seq x y z
N MET A 1 0.72 -20.00 -14.13
CA MET A 1 0.79 -18.77 -13.33
C MET A 1 2.24 -18.59 -12.93
N SER A 2 2.82 -17.44 -13.24
CA SER A 2 4.20 -17.15 -12.83
C SER A 2 4.26 -16.90 -11.32
N GLU A 3 5.44 -17.09 -10.71
CA GLU A 3 5.67 -16.79 -9.30
C GLU A 3 5.36 -15.31 -8.97
N SER A 4 5.67 -14.42 -9.91
CA SER A 4 5.37 -12.98 -9.84
C SER A 4 3.87 -12.70 -9.78
N GLU A 5 3.04 -13.38 -10.58
CA GLU A 5 1.58 -13.23 -10.54
C GLU A 5 0.99 -13.68 -9.20
N LEU A 6 1.50 -14.77 -8.63
CA LEU A 6 1.07 -15.28 -7.33
C LEU A 6 1.46 -14.31 -6.20
N HIS A 7 2.66 -13.75 -6.29
CA HIS A 7 3.15 -12.76 -5.35
C HIS A 7 2.26 -11.51 -5.32
N ILE A 8 1.97 -10.91 -6.49
CA ILE A 8 1.10 -9.73 -6.60
C ILE A 8 -0.29 -10.01 -6.04
N ARG A 9 -0.88 -11.17 -6.33
CA ARG A 9 -2.19 -11.54 -5.76
C ARG A 9 -2.20 -11.62 -4.24
N ARG A 10 -1.14 -12.15 -3.62
CA ARG A 10 -1.00 -12.20 -2.15
C ARG A 10 -0.83 -10.82 -1.55
N MET A 11 -0.07 -9.95 -2.22
CA MET A 11 0.10 -8.56 -1.82
C MET A 11 -1.25 -7.82 -1.86
N LEU A 12 -1.97 -7.89 -2.98
CA LEU A 12 -3.31 -7.29 -3.13
C LEU A 12 -4.33 -7.80 -2.10
N TYR A 13 -4.27 -9.08 -1.76
CA TYR A 13 -5.14 -9.63 -0.72
C TYR A 13 -4.85 -9.04 0.66
N ARG A 14 -3.56 -8.89 1.02
CA ARG A 14 -3.13 -8.25 2.27
C ARG A 14 -3.52 -6.78 2.31
N LEU A 15 -3.30 -6.07 1.20
CA LEU A 15 -3.68 -4.66 1.05
C LEU A 15 -5.17 -4.43 1.29
N ASN A 16 -6.03 -5.34 0.82
CA ASN A 16 -7.49 -5.31 1.02
C ASN A 16 -7.97 -5.70 2.44
N ARG A 17 -7.08 -6.13 3.33
CA ARG A 17 -7.46 -6.65 4.65
C ARG A 17 -6.45 -6.23 5.72
N GLN A 18 -6.44 -4.96 6.09
CA GLN A 18 -5.68 -4.48 7.24
C GLN A 18 -6.40 -4.75 8.57
N GLY A 19 -7.73 -4.95 8.54
CA GLY A 19 -8.53 -5.15 9.75
C GLY A 19 -8.93 -3.84 10.46
N MET A 20 -8.68 -2.70 9.82
CA MET A 20 -9.09 -1.37 10.26
C MET A 20 -9.71 -0.62 9.08
N LEU A 21 -10.99 -0.25 9.20
CA LEU A 21 -11.75 0.39 8.12
C LEU A 21 -11.11 1.67 7.56
N GLU A 22 -10.49 2.48 8.43
CA GLU A 22 -9.82 3.71 8.03
C GLU A 22 -8.60 3.43 7.13
N LEU A 23 -7.75 2.47 7.53
CA LEU A 23 -6.60 2.04 6.74
C LEU A 23 -7.03 1.32 5.46
N ASP A 24 -8.05 0.48 5.52
CA ASP A 24 -8.61 -0.19 4.35
C ASP A 24 -9.10 0.84 3.32
N THR A 25 -9.76 1.92 3.78
CA THR A 25 -10.25 3.00 2.92
C THR A 25 -9.10 3.82 2.33
N TRP A 26 -8.11 4.16 3.17
CA TRP A 26 -6.96 4.95 2.75
C TRP A 26 -6.06 4.20 1.76
N LEU A 27 -5.87 2.89 1.94
CA LEU A 27 -5.04 2.06 1.07
C LEU A 27 -5.78 1.57 -0.20
N ALA A 28 -7.11 1.64 -0.25
CA ALA A 28 -7.90 1.19 -1.40
C ALA A 28 -7.46 1.76 -2.76
N PRO A 29 -7.04 3.04 -2.91
CA PRO A 29 -6.56 3.57 -4.18
C PRO A 29 -5.34 2.83 -4.75
N LEU A 30 -4.50 2.23 -3.91
CA LEU A 30 -3.34 1.45 -4.35
C LEU A 30 -3.73 0.19 -5.12
N LEU A 31 -4.96 -0.31 -4.99
CA LEU A 31 -5.46 -1.44 -5.78
C LEU A 31 -5.50 -1.15 -7.29
N GLN A 32 -5.47 0.13 -7.66
CA GLN A 32 -5.42 0.59 -9.05
C GLN A 32 -4.00 0.96 -9.50
N ALA A 33 -2.99 0.77 -8.65
CA ALA A 33 -1.60 1.04 -9.00
C ALA A 33 -1.08 0.05 -10.04
N ASP A 34 -0.05 0.45 -10.78
CA ASP A 34 0.59 -0.40 -11.77
C ASP A 34 1.60 -1.36 -11.10
N PHE A 35 1.17 -2.58 -10.84
CA PHE A 35 2.01 -3.62 -10.23
C PHE A 35 2.94 -4.33 -11.23
N THR A 36 3.01 -3.85 -12.48
CA THR A 36 4.07 -4.26 -13.40
C THR A 36 5.37 -3.49 -13.16
N ASP A 37 5.27 -2.34 -12.48
CA ASP A 37 6.40 -1.56 -12.01
C ASP A 37 6.93 -2.12 -10.68
N SER A 38 8.19 -2.55 -10.67
CA SER A 38 8.83 -3.11 -9.48
C SER A 38 8.96 -2.09 -8.36
N GLU A 39 9.15 -0.80 -8.65
CA GLU A 39 9.27 0.22 -7.62
C GLU A 39 7.95 0.41 -6.85
N VAL A 40 6.81 0.28 -7.55
CA VAL A 40 5.48 0.33 -6.94
C VAL A 40 5.26 -0.90 -6.06
N VAL A 41 5.64 -2.08 -6.53
CA VAL A 41 5.55 -3.33 -5.74
C VAL A 41 6.37 -3.21 -4.47
N ASP A 42 7.63 -2.82 -4.57
CA ASP A 42 8.54 -2.69 -3.42
C ASP A 42 8.02 -1.68 -2.39
N ALA A 43 7.50 -0.54 -2.85
CA ALA A 43 6.95 0.48 -1.96
C ALA A 43 5.66 0.00 -1.26
N VAL A 44 4.78 -0.72 -1.96
CA VAL A 44 3.57 -1.31 -1.34
C VAL A 44 3.95 -2.41 -0.35
N GLU A 45 4.94 -3.25 -0.66
CA GLU A 45 5.45 -4.24 0.28
C GLU A 45 6.02 -3.59 1.54
N MET A 46 6.74 -2.47 1.40
CA MET A 46 7.24 -1.70 2.54
C MET A 46 6.10 -1.23 3.44
N LEU A 47 5.00 -0.70 2.87
CA LEU A 47 3.82 -0.30 3.64
C LEU A 47 3.18 -1.49 4.37
N LEU A 48 3.08 -2.65 3.71
CA LEU A 48 2.51 -3.85 4.34
C LEU A 48 3.37 -4.44 5.45
N GLN A 49 4.63 -4.01 5.60
CA GLN A 49 5.50 -4.35 6.72
C GLN A 49 5.38 -3.36 7.89
N CYS A 50 4.83 -2.16 7.66
CA CYS A 50 4.57 -1.18 8.71
C CYS A 50 3.45 -1.65 9.64
N GLU A 51 3.57 -1.33 10.92
CA GLU A 51 2.50 -1.56 11.88
C GLU A 51 1.39 -0.51 11.71
N ALA A 52 0.18 -0.83 12.17
CA ALA A 52 -0.98 0.06 12.06
C ALA A 52 -0.74 1.49 12.58
N PRO A 53 -0.02 1.73 13.70
CA PRO A 53 0.30 3.09 14.15
C PRO A 53 1.17 3.86 13.17
N GLU A 54 2.12 3.19 12.49
CA GLU A 54 2.98 3.85 11.51
C GLU A 54 2.21 4.24 10.25
N LEU A 55 1.30 3.37 9.81
CA LEU A 55 0.41 3.64 8.67
C LEU A 55 -0.52 4.82 8.98
N GLN A 56 -1.03 4.91 10.21
CA GLN A 56 -1.83 6.06 10.66
C GLN A 56 -1.01 7.36 10.67
N ALA A 57 0.23 7.33 11.15
CA ALA A 57 1.11 8.49 11.11
C ALA A 57 1.36 8.97 9.66
N MET A 58 1.54 8.03 8.71
CA MET A 58 1.64 8.38 7.29
C MET A 58 0.34 8.95 6.73
N MET A 59 -0.80 8.36 7.08
CA MET A 59 -2.13 8.85 6.68
C MET A 59 -2.39 10.28 7.19
N GLN A 60 -1.93 10.60 8.40
CA GLN A 60 -2.07 11.92 9.03
C GLN A 60 -1.00 12.92 8.56
N GLY A 61 -0.04 12.49 7.73
CA GLY A 61 1.08 13.32 7.26
C GLY A 61 2.16 13.57 8.32
N GLU A 62 2.12 12.86 9.44
CA GLU A 62 3.14 12.92 10.50
C GLU A 62 4.40 12.14 10.12
N LYS A 63 4.28 11.13 9.25
CA LYS A 63 5.38 10.35 8.68
C LYS A 63 5.37 10.45 7.16
N ALA A 64 6.55 10.55 6.56
CA ALA A 64 6.68 10.61 5.11
C ALA A 64 6.24 9.30 4.46
N LEU A 65 5.53 9.43 3.33
CA LEU A 65 5.20 8.33 2.45
C LEU A 65 6.32 8.11 1.42
N PRO A 66 6.45 6.90 0.86
CA PRO A 66 7.28 6.71 -0.32
C PRO A 66 6.77 7.61 -1.45
N GLU A 67 7.65 8.44 -2.04
CA GLU A 67 7.31 9.43 -3.06
C GLU A 67 6.50 8.82 -4.23
N ILE A 68 6.86 7.60 -4.61
CA ILE A 68 6.19 6.89 -5.69
C ILE A 68 4.69 6.65 -5.40
N LEU A 69 4.34 6.45 -4.13
CA LEU A 69 2.99 6.15 -3.66
C LEU A 69 2.13 7.39 -3.38
N GLU A 70 2.73 8.57 -3.25
CA GLU A 70 2.03 9.81 -2.96
C GLU A 70 0.93 10.09 -3.99
N ARG A 71 1.15 9.76 -5.26
CA ARG A 71 0.16 9.96 -6.32
C ARG A 71 -1.17 9.24 -6.09
N TRP A 72 -1.19 8.17 -5.28
CA TRP A 72 -2.39 7.41 -4.92
C TRP A 72 -2.88 7.71 -3.50
N LEU A 73 -1.95 7.98 -2.58
CA LEU A 73 -2.24 8.11 -1.14
C LEU A 73 -2.25 9.55 -0.62
N SER A 74 -1.97 10.55 -1.47
CA SER A 74 -1.94 11.95 -1.04
C SER A 74 -3.30 12.35 -0.46
N CYS A 75 -3.37 12.41 0.88
CA CYS A 75 -4.43 13.08 1.59
C CYS A 75 -4.39 14.56 1.20
N ARG A 76 -5.42 15.03 0.50
CA ARG A 76 -5.74 16.46 0.42
C ARG A 76 -6.76 16.82 1.48
#